data_AF-E6XDY3-F1
#
_entry.id   AF-E6XDY3-F1
#
_cell.length_a   1.000
_cell.length_b   1.000
_cell.length_c   1.000
_cell.angle_alpha   90.00
_cell.angle_beta   90.00
_cell.angle_gamma   90.00
#
_symmetry.space_group_name_H-M   'P 1'
#
loop_
_entity.id
_entity.type
_entity.pdbx_description
1 polymer ?
#
loop_
_entity_poly.entity_id
_entity_poly.type
_entity_poly.pdbx_seq_one_letter_code
_entity_poly.pdbx_strand_id
1 'polypeptide(L)'
;MEAINGVTFEDWGAASGNIAMGMSAEEVCEILGIELPVWQKTNEEWGGKLGDLMAQDMSIATTYGGYFTNPKVGKFAGVKSDVPSLASLLEKVPDFDAYQKIFNHQSAASEYGHDPVSALEQYGFNLQEWSQISMHYSTWSNEYLNPNGAEYEQRFREISAIMDKWSQYWKENFKEDAVDLGGDIDF
;
A
#
# COMPACT_ATOMS: atom_id res chain seq x y z
N MET A 1 -14.69 19.92 8.76
CA MET A 1 -13.44 20.47 9.34
C MET A 1 -13.11 21.76 8.61
N GLU A 2 -12.52 22.74 9.29
CA GLU A 2 -12.05 23.95 8.61
C GLU A 2 -10.82 23.63 7.74
N ALA A 3 -10.70 24.31 6.61
CA ALA A 3 -9.56 24.16 5.72
C ALA A 3 -8.30 24.77 6.35
N ILE A 4 -7.15 24.13 6.13
CA ILE A 4 -5.85 24.63 6.57
C ILE A 4 -5.13 25.23 5.36
N ASN A 5 -4.77 26.51 5.45
CA ASN A 5 -4.21 27.30 4.35
C ASN A 5 -5.00 27.17 3.03
N GLY A 6 -6.33 27.06 3.12
CA GLY A 6 -7.22 26.91 1.96
C GLY A 6 -7.32 25.48 1.39
N VAL A 7 -6.71 24.49 2.02
CA VAL A 7 -6.79 23.07 1.63
C VAL A 7 -7.74 22.33 2.59
N THR A 8 -8.79 21.74 2.02
CA THR A 8 -9.77 20.96 2.78
C THR A 8 -9.17 19.61 3.20
N PHE A 9 -9.80 18.93 4.16
CA PHE A 9 -9.40 17.58 4.55
C PHE A 9 -9.49 16.57 3.38
N GLU A 10 -10.52 16.72 2.53
CA GLU A 10 -10.68 15.91 1.31
C GLU A 10 -9.55 16.17 0.31
N ASP A 11 -9.27 17.44 0.01
CA ASP A 11 -8.20 17.80 -0.92
C ASP A 11 -6.82 17.41 -0.40
N TRP A 12 -6.58 17.49 0.92
CA TRP A 12 -5.34 17.03 1.53
C TRP A 12 -5.20 15.51 1.46
N GLY A 13 -6.25 14.76 1.81
CA GLY A 13 -6.26 13.29 1.68
C GLY A 13 -6.02 12.84 0.23
N ALA A 14 -6.66 13.52 -0.72
CA ALA A 14 -6.47 13.27 -2.16
C ALA A 14 -5.07 13.68 -2.65
N ALA A 15 -4.51 14.80 -2.18
CA ALA A 15 -3.15 15.21 -2.50
C ALA A 15 -2.11 14.20 -2.00
N SER A 16 -2.22 13.80 -0.72
CA SER A 16 -1.38 12.78 -0.12
C SER A 16 -1.49 11.44 -0.84
N GLY A 17 -2.72 11.06 -1.22
CA GLY A 17 -2.97 9.92 -2.09
C GLY A 17 -2.25 10.05 -3.43
N ASN A 18 -2.49 11.11 -4.21
CA ASN A 18 -1.83 11.29 -5.51
C ASN A 18 -0.29 11.32 -5.40
N ILE A 19 0.29 11.91 -4.35
CA ILE A 19 1.75 11.88 -4.11
C ILE A 19 2.24 10.45 -3.88
N ALA A 20 1.54 9.69 -3.03
CA ALA A 20 1.84 8.27 -2.85
C ALA A 20 1.66 7.47 -4.15
N MET A 21 0.85 7.98 -5.09
CA MET A 21 0.64 7.47 -6.44
C MET A 21 1.64 8.00 -7.48
N GLY A 22 2.72 8.65 -7.04
CA GLY A 22 3.82 9.09 -7.90
C GLY A 22 3.66 10.51 -8.49
N MET A 23 2.59 11.24 -8.16
CA MET A 23 2.49 12.66 -8.50
C MET A 23 3.54 13.46 -7.72
N SER A 24 4.19 14.41 -8.38
CA SER A 24 5.13 15.31 -7.70
C SER A 24 4.42 16.29 -6.76
N ALA A 25 5.14 16.80 -5.77
CA ALA A 25 4.59 17.82 -4.88
C ALA A 25 4.28 19.12 -5.64
N GLU A 26 5.05 19.40 -6.68
CA GLU A 26 4.86 20.53 -7.59
C GLU A 26 3.52 20.43 -8.35
N GLU A 27 3.20 19.28 -8.95
CA GLU A 27 1.91 19.05 -9.61
C GLU A 27 0.74 19.16 -8.63
N VAL A 28 0.89 18.65 -7.42
CA VAL A 28 -0.10 18.84 -6.34
C VAL A 28 -0.33 20.33 -6.06
N CYS A 29 0.75 21.10 -5.95
CA CYS A 29 0.68 22.55 -5.70
C CYS A 29 -0.06 23.28 -6.82
N GLU A 30 0.21 22.92 -8.08
CA GLU A 30 -0.51 23.46 -9.25
C GLU A 30 -2.02 23.15 -9.20
N ILE A 31 -2.40 21.91 -8.90
CA ILE A 31 -3.81 21.49 -8.79
C ILE A 31 -4.51 22.20 -7.63
N LEU A 32 -3.84 22.32 -6.49
CA LEU A 32 -4.39 22.99 -5.31
C LEU A 32 -4.42 24.51 -5.46
N GLY A 33 -3.61 25.08 -6.35
CA GLY A 33 -3.44 26.52 -6.54
C GLY A 33 -2.68 27.18 -5.39
N ILE A 34 -1.67 26.50 -4.86
CA ILE A 34 -0.84 26.96 -3.72
C ILE A 34 0.65 26.80 -4.04
N GLU A 35 1.50 27.46 -3.27
CA GLU A 35 2.96 27.34 -3.40
C GLU A 35 3.50 26.16 -2.57
N LEU A 36 4.64 25.59 -2.96
CA LEU A 36 5.26 24.45 -2.27
C LEU A 36 5.47 24.66 -0.75
N PRO A 37 5.93 25.84 -0.27
CA PRO A 37 6.02 26.09 1.17
C PRO A 37 4.67 26.06 1.89
N VAL A 38 3.59 26.47 1.19
CA VAL A 38 2.22 26.40 1.73
C VAL A 38 1.77 24.95 1.81
N TRP A 39 2.05 24.13 0.79
CA TRP A 39 1.77 22.69 0.82
C TRP A 39 2.50 21.99 1.97
N GLN A 40 3.81 22.22 2.12
CA GLN A 40 4.61 21.60 3.19
C GLN A 40 4.03 21.90 4.57
N LYS A 41 3.72 23.17 4.83
CA LYS A 41 3.10 23.61 6.08
C LYS A 41 1.71 22.99 6.29
N THR A 42 0.88 22.98 5.26
CA THR A 42 -0.45 22.34 5.29
C THR A 42 -0.37 20.86 5.59
N ASN A 43 0.57 20.15 4.96
CA ASN A 43 0.76 18.72 5.15
C ASN A 43 1.22 18.39 6.57
N GLU A 44 2.15 19.17 7.12
CA GLU A 44 2.59 19.06 8.51
C GLU A 44 1.43 19.31 9.49
N GLU A 45 0.66 20.39 9.30
CA GLU A 45 -0.44 20.73 10.20
C GLU A 45 -1.59 19.72 10.17
N TRP A 46 -1.98 19.25 8.98
CA TRP A 46 -2.98 18.18 8.87
C TRP A 46 -2.46 16.85 9.43
N GLY A 47 -1.22 16.48 9.13
CA GLY A 47 -0.59 15.27 9.65
C GLY A 47 -0.52 15.26 11.17
N GLY A 48 -0.16 16.39 11.78
CA GLY A 48 -0.15 16.57 13.24
C GLY A 48 -1.54 16.46 13.86
N LYS A 49 -2.58 16.96 13.18
CA LYS A 49 -3.98 16.87 13.67
C LYS A 49 -4.62 15.51 13.46
N LEU A 50 -4.17 14.73 12.47
CA LEU A 50 -4.84 13.49 12.09
C LEU A 50 -4.95 12.51 13.27
N GLY A 51 -3.90 12.38 14.08
CA GLY A 51 -3.90 11.53 15.28
C GLY A 51 -5.00 11.93 16.28
N ASP A 52 -5.07 13.21 16.62
CA ASP A 52 -6.07 13.74 17.55
C ASP A 52 -7.50 13.61 17.02
N LEU A 53 -7.69 13.79 15.71
CA LEU A 53 -8.98 13.63 15.05
C LEU A 53 -9.44 12.17 15.08
N MET A 54 -8.54 11.22 14.80
CA MET A 54 -8.85 9.79 14.86
C MET A 54 -9.13 9.31 16.29
N ALA A 55 -8.45 9.87 17.29
CA ALA A 55 -8.72 9.55 18.69
C ALA A 55 -10.12 10.03 19.15
N GLN A 56 -10.63 11.11 18.57
CA GLN A 56 -11.98 11.62 18.83
C GLN A 56 -13.05 10.89 18.03
N ASP A 57 -12.76 10.54 16.78
CA ASP A 57 -13.68 9.83 15.88
C ASP A 57 -12.90 8.90 14.95
N MET A 58 -13.01 7.60 15.22
CA MET A 58 -12.35 6.55 14.43
C MET A 58 -12.81 6.51 12.97
N SER A 59 -13.98 7.06 12.62
CA SER A 59 -14.45 7.13 11.22
C SER A 59 -13.60 8.06 10.35
N ILE A 60 -12.83 8.97 10.96
CA ILE A 60 -11.85 9.82 10.26
C ILE A 60 -10.76 8.98 9.62
N ALA A 61 -10.33 7.88 10.25
CA ALA A 61 -9.34 6.97 9.66
C ALA A 61 -9.86 6.35 8.35
N THR A 62 -11.10 5.87 8.36
CA THR A 62 -11.77 5.33 7.16
C THR A 62 -11.94 6.39 6.09
N THR A 63 -12.32 7.61 6.48
CA THR A 63 -12.54 8.73 5.56
C THR A 63 -11.22 9.15 4.88
N TYR A 64 -10.16 9.37 5.67
CA TYR A 64 -8.83 9.67 5.15
C TYR A 64 -8.32 8.54 4.25
N GLY A 65 -8.43 7.29 4.70
CA GLY A 65 -8.04 6.11 3.91
C GLY A 65 -8.79 6.03 2.58
N GLY A 66 -10.08 6.37 2.56
CA GLY A 66 -10.88 6.46 1.34
C GLY A 66 -10.35 7.49 0.35
N TYR A 67 -10.04 8.71 0.81
CA TYR A 67 -9.44 9.74 -0.04
C TYR A 67 -8.03 9.38 -0.50
N PHE A 68 -7.22 8.79 0.38
CA PHE A 68 -5.86 8.38 0.06
C PHE A 68 -5.83 7.26 -0.99
N THR A 69 -6.71 6.27 -0.88
CA THR A 69 -6.78 5.11 -1.79
C THR A 69 -7.53 5.39 -3.08
N ASN A 70 -8.48 6.33 -3.08
CA ASN A 70 -9.17 6.81 -4.27
C ASN A 70 -9.10 8.34 -4.38
N PRO A 71 -7.92 8.89 -4.75
CA PRO A 71 -7.67 10.32 -4.65
C PRO A 71 -8.18 11.11 -5.85
N LYS A 72 -9.13 10.57 -6.62
CA LYS A 72 -9.83 11.26 -7.72
C LYS A 72 -11.09 11.94 -7.20
N VAL A 73 -10.93 12.77 -6.18
CA VAL A 73 -11.99 13.54 -5.51
C VAL A 73 -11.56 15.00 -5.35
N GLY A 74 -12.47 15.87 -4.93
CA GLY A 74 -12.19 17.29 -4.74
C GLY A 74 -11.53 17.92 -5.97
N LYS A 75 -10.47 18.69 -5.74
CA LYS A 75 -9.67 19.31 -6.81
C LYS A 75 -8.94 18.30 -7.72
N PHE A 76 -8.79 17.05 -7.29
CA PHE A 76 -8.09 15.99 -8.03
C PHE A 76 -9.02 15.12 -8.89
N ALA A 77 -10.33 15.38 -8.90
CA ALA A 77 -11.31 14.58 -9.64
C ALA A 77 -11.03 14.50 -11.16
N GLY A 78 -10.42 15.53 -11.75
CA GLY A 78 -10.11 15.61 -13.18
C GLY A 78 -8.69 15.19 -13.57
N VAL A 79 -7.87 14.79 -12.60
CA VAL A 79 -6.44 14.51 -12.82
C VAL A 79 -6.28 13.19 -13.55
N LYS A 80 -5.73 13.23 -14.77
CA LYS A 80 -5.31 12.03 -15.50
C LYS A 80 -4.24 11.30 -14.68
N SER A 81 -4.46 10.01 -14.44
CA SER A 81 -3.46 9.16 -13.82
C SER A 81 -2.55 8.59 -14.91
N ASP A 82 -1.25 8.84 -14.80
CA ASP A 82 -0.22 8.08 -15.54
C ASP A 82 0.05 6.70 -14.90
N VAL A 83 -0.75 6.36 -13.89
CA VAL A 83 -0.79 5.08 -13.21
C VAL A 83 -1.15 4.00 -14.23
N PRO A 84 -0.33 2.95 -14.39
CA PRO A 84 -0.65 1.84 -15.26
C PRO A 84 -2.02 1.25 -14.93
N SER A 85 -2.77 0.85 -15.95
CA SER A 85 -4.04 0.16 -15.73
C SER A 85 -3.81 -1.16 -15.00
N LEU A 86 -4.80 -1.62 -14.22
CA LEU A 86 -4.72 -2.93 -13.57
C LEU A 86 -4.41 -4.05 -14.58
N ALA A 87 -4.97 -3.99 -15.78
CA ALA A 87 -4.66 -4.97 -16.84
C ALA A 87 -3.16 -5.01 -17.18
N SER A 88 -2.51 -3.86 -17.32
CA SER A 88 -1.06 -3.79 -17.58
C SER A 88 -0.23 -4.24 -16.38
N LEU A 89 -0.69 -3.95 -15.16
CA LEU A 89 -0.03 -4.44 -13.94
C LEU A 89 -0.10 -5.97 -13.83
N LEU A 90 -1.26 -6.55 -14.17
CA LEU A 90 -1.47 -8.01 -14.14
C LEU A 90 -0.71 -8.74 -15.27
N GLU A 91 -0.23 -8.07 -16.32
CA GLU A 91 0.71 -8.70 -17.26
C GLU A 91 2.05 -9.05 -16.58
N LYS A 92 2.46 -8.26 -15.58
CA LYS A 92 3.69 -8.49 -14.80
C LYS A 92 3.47 -9.44 -13.62
N VAL A 93 2.25 -9.50 -13.08
CA VAL A 93 1.82 -10.43 -12.03
C VAL A 93 0.61 -11.21 -12.55
N PRO A 94 0.83 -12.27 -13.36
CA PRO A 94 -0.24 -12.92 -14.12
C PRO A 94 -1.10 -13.87 -13.29
N ASP A 95 -0.58 -14.37 -12.18
CA ASP A 95 -1.28 -15.35 -11.35
C ASP A 95 -0.98 -15.18 -9.85
N PHE A 96 -1.71 -15.95 -9.05
CA PHE A 96 -1.60 -15.91 -7.60
C PHE A 96 -0.24 -16.43 -7.09
N ASP A 97 0.48 -17.28 -7.85
CA ASP A 97 1.83 -17.73 -7.48
C ASP A 97 2.85 -16.58 -7.58
N ALA A 98 2.81 -15.82 -8.69
CA ALA A 98 3.62 -14.62 -8.87
C ALA A 98 3.31 -13.55 -7.81
N TYR A 99 2.03 -13.36 -7.48
CA TYR A 99 1.63 -12.46 -6.40
C TYR A 99 2.19 -12.90 -5.05
N GLN A 100 2.00 -14.17 -4.66
CA GLN A 100 2.48 -14.68 -3.37
C GLN A 100 4.00 -14.64 -3.26
N LYS A 101 4.74 -14.83 -4.36
CA LYS A 101 6.20 -14.65 -4.38
C LYS A 101 6.61 -13.26 -3.90
N ILE A 102 6.01 -12.21 -4.48
CA ILE A 102 6.37 -10.82 -4.18
C ILE A 102 5.87 -10.43 -2.79
N PHE A 103 4.64 -10.83 -2.45
CA PHE A 103 4.05 -10.57 -1.13
C PHE A 103 4.92 -11.13 0.01
N ASN A 104 5.33 -12.40 -0.10
CA ASN A 104 6.17 -13.02 0.93
C ASN A 104 7.60 -12.46 0.94
N HIS A 105 8.11 -11.95 -0.18
CA HIS A 105 9.39 -11.23 -0.17
C HIS A 105 9.28 -9.97 0.70
N GLN A 106 8.23 -9.18 0.50
CA GLN A 106 7.99 -7.96 1.26
C GLN A 106 7.79 -8.25 2.77
N SER A 107 7.01 -9.28 3.09
CA SER A 107 6.81 -9.72 4.48
C SER A 107 8.11 -10.17 5.14
N ALA A 108 8.90 -11.02 4.46
CA ALA A 108 10.17 -11.48 5.00
C ALA A 108 11.19 -10.34 5.14
N ALA A 109 11.30 -9.44 4.16
CA ALA A 109 12.15 -8.26 4.27
C ALA A 109 11.84 -7.47 5.56
N SER A 110 10.55 -7.18 5.81
CA SER A 110 10.10 -6.52 7.04
C SER A 110 10.42 -7.31 8.30
N GLU A 111 10.19 -8.63 8.31
CA GLU A 111 10.48 -9.52 9.45
C GLU A 111 11.97 -9.53 9.84
N TYR A 112 12.86 -9.41 8.86
CA TYR A 112 14.31 -9.42 9.04
C TYR A 112 14.94 -8.01 9.10
N GLY A 113 14.12 -6.97 9.23
CA GLY A 113 14.59 -5.59 9.45
C GLY A 113 15.07 -4.85 8.19
N HIS A 114 14.77 -5.40 7.01
CA HIS A 114 14.99 -4.74 5.73
C HIS A 114 13.80 -3.88 5.33
N ASP A 115 14.02 -2.90 4.45
CA ASP A 115 12.95 -2.05 3.94
C ASP A 115 12.03 -2.83 2.97
N PRO A 116 10.73 -3.03 3.31
CA PRO A 116 9.79 -3.71 2.43
C PRO A 116 9.52 -2.94 1.13
N VAL A 117 9.72 -1.62 1.09
CA VAL A 117 9.53 -0.83 -0.14
C VAL A 117 10.63 -1.16 -1.15
N SER A 118 11.89 -1.18 -0.71
CA SER A 118 13.03 -1.61 -1.53
C SER A 118 12.86 -3.03 -2.09
N ALA A 119 12.25 -3.96 -1.35
CA ALA A 119 11.96 -5.32 -1.83
C ALA A 119 10.94 -5.33 -2.98
N LEU A 120 9.95 -4.42 -2.93
CA LEU A 120 8.94 -4.26 -3.97
C LEU A 120 9.51 -3.60 -5.23
N GLU A 121 10.37 -2.58 -5.06
CA GLU A 121 11.03 -1.87 -6.16
C GLU A 121 11.89 -2.79 -7.04
N GLN A 122 12.47 -3.87 -6.47
CA GLN A 122 13.20 -4.90 -7.24
C GLN A 122 12.34 -5.59 -8.30
N TYR A 123 11.02 -5.60 -8.13
CA TYR A 123 10.06 -6.13 -9.10
C TYR A 123 9.54 -5.06 -10.07
N GLY A 124 10.04 -3.83 -9.97
CA GLY A 124 9.62 -2.71 -10.80
C GLY A 124 8.21 -2.22 -10.49
N PHE A 125 7.81 -2.32 -9.22
CA PHE A 125 6.55 -1.78 -8.71
C PHE A 125 6.81 -0.72 -7.65
N ASN A 126 5.95 0.29 -7.62
CA ASN A 126 5.80 1.15 -6.45
C ASN A 126 4.64 0.67 -5.54
N LEU A 127 4.53 1.25 -4.34
CA LEU A 127 3.51 0.89 -3.35
C LEU A 127 2.07 0.99 -3.88
N GLN A 128 1.78 1.95 -4.75
CA GLN A 128 0.46 2.12 -5.31
C GLN A 128 0.10 1.01 -6.29
N GLU A 129 0.97 0.74 -7.26
CA GLU A 129 0.77 -0.33 -8.24
C GLU A 129 0.57 -1.66 -7.51
N TRP A 130 1.38 -1.89 -6.47
CA TRP A 130 1.26 -3.06 -5.62
C TRP A 130 -0.03 -3.12 -4.82
N SER A 131 -0.54 -1.98 -4.34
CA SER A 131 -1.84 -1.90 -3.65
C SER A 131 -2.99 -2.33 -4.58
N GLN A 132 -2.96 -1.91 -5.85
CA GLN A 132 -3.96 -2.32 -6.85
C GLN A 132 -3.90 -3.83 -7.13
N ILE A 133 -2.69 -4.38 -7.31
CA ILE A 133 -2.47 -5.81 -7.51
C ILE A 133 -2.94 -6.61 -6.28
N SER A 134 -2.60 -6.15 -5.08
CA SER A 134 -2.98 -6.79 -3.81
C SER A 134 -4.49 -6.81 -3.61
N MET A 135 -5.18 -5.71 -3.93
CA MET A 135 -6.63 -5.65 -3.88
C MET A 135 -7.26 -6.63 -4.88
N HIS A 136 -6.74 -6.69 -6.11
CA HIS A 136 -7.20 -7.66 -7.11
C HIS A 136 -7.10 -9.10 -6.60
N TYR A 137 -5.93 -9.51 -6.10
CA TYR A 137 -5.73 -10.88 -5.62
C TYR A 137 -6.47 -11.20 -4.32
N SER A 138 -6.68 -10.21 -3.45
CA SER A 138 -7.54 -10.36 -2.26
C SER A 138 -8.99 -10.64 -2.66
N THR A 139 -9.55 -9.86 -3.59
CA THR A 139 -10.90 -10.11 -4.13
C THR A 139 -10.97 -11.46 -4.83
N TRP A 140 -10.02 -11.74 -5.72
CA TRP A 140 -9.94 -13.01 -6.44
C TRP A 140 -9.87 -14.21 -5.47
N SER A 141 -9.04 -14.16 -4.42
CA SER A 141 -8.91 -15.27 -3.47
C SER A 141 -10.20 -15.52 -2.69
N ASN A 142 -10.91 -14.45 -2.32
CA ASN A 142 -12.21 -14.57 -1.62
C ASN A 142 -13.28 -15.22 -2.52
N GLU A 143 -13.33 -14.84 -3.80
CA GLU A 143 -14.24 -15.45 -4.77
C GLU A 143 -13.84 -16.90 -5.10
N TYR A 144 -12.55 -17.14 -5.25
CA TYR A 144 -12.00 -18.47 -5.56
C TYR A 144 -12.23 -19.45 -4.40
N LEU A 145 -11.99 -19.03 -3.16
CA LEU A 145 -12.21 -19.81 -1.94
C LEU A 145 -13.68 -19.86 -1.51
N ASN A 146 -14.66 -19.57 -2.38
CA ASN A 146 -16.10 -19.60 -2.05
C ASN A 146 -16.44 -20.68 -0.99
N PRO A 147 -16.69 -20.30 0.29
CA PRO A 147 -16.76 -21.25 1.40
C PRO A 147 -17.98 -22.17 1.33
N ASN A 148 -18.94 -21.82 0.47
CA ASN A 148 -20.14 -22.63 0.21
C ASN A 148 -20.00 -23.48 -1.07
N GLY A 149 -18.85 -23.45 -1.74
CA GLY A 149 -18.58 -24.20 -2.96
C GLY A 149 -18.16 -25.64 -2.70
N ALA A 150 -18.60 -26.57 -3.56
CA ALA A 150 -18.22 -27.99 -3.46
C ALA A 150 -16.71 -28.24 -3.59
N GLU A 151 -15.98 -27.30 -4.17
CA GLU A 151 -14.53 -27.37 -4.41
C GLU A 151 -13.70 -26.68 -3.32
N TYR A 152 -14.34 -26.11 -2.28
CA TYR A 152 -13.67 -25.28 -1.26
C TYR A 152 -12.40 -25.92 -0.71
N GLU A 153 -12.49 -27.17 -0.24
CA GLU A 153 -11.36 -27.84 0.39
C GLU A 153 -10.17 -28.02 -0.56
N GLN A 154 -10.45 -28.34 -1.83
CA GLN A 154 -9.41 -28.48 -2.84
C GLN A 154 -8.74 -27.13 -3.09
N ARG A 155 -9.52 -26.09 -3.36
CA ARG A 155 -9.04 -24.74 -3.61
C ARG A 155 -8.27 -24.15 -2.43
N PHE A 156 -8.72 -24.45 -1.21
CA PHE A 156 -8.04 -24.06 0.03
C PHE A 156 -6.67 -24.74 0.15
N ARG A 157 -6.56 -26.04 -0.17
CA ARG A 157 -5.28 -26.74 -0.21
C ARG A 157 -4.34 -26.17 -1.26
N GLU A 158 -4.85 -25.85 -2.46
CA GLU A 158 -4.07 -25.27 -3.55
C GLU A 158 -3.49 -23.89 -3.16
N ILE A 159 -4.32 -22.98 -2.65
CA ILE A 159 -3.85 -21.65 -2.19
C ILE A 159 -2.89 -21.76 -1.01
N SER A 160 -3.21 -22.60 -0.01
CA SER A 160 -2.32 -22.80 1.14
C SER A 160 -0.94 -23.29 0.71
N ALA A 161 -0.89 -24.24 -0.24
CA ALA A 161 0.39 -24.75 -0.74
C ALA A 161 1.24 -23.68 -1.44
N ILE A 162 0.62 -22.76 -2.19
CA ILE A 162 1.33 -21.62 -2.82
C ILE A 162 1.86 -20.66 -1.75
N MET A 163 1.05 -20.34 -0.75
CA MET A 163 1.44 -19.45 0.35
C MET A 163 2.60 -20.04 1.15
N ASP A 164 2.50 -21.33 1.53
CA ASP A 164 3.54 -22.03 2.29
C ASP A 164 4.85 -22.12 1.51
N LYS A 165 4.79 -22.44 0.20
CA LYS A 165 5.96 -22.48 -0.70
C LYS A 165 6.75 -21.17 -0.64
N TRP A 166 6.10 -20.02 -0.81
CA TRP A 166 6.81 -18.74 -0.86
C TRP A 166 7.20 -18.21 0.52
N SER A 167 6.40 -18.48 1.55
CA SER A 167 6.78 -18.17 2.93
C SER A 167 8.06 -18.91 3.33
N GLN A 168 8.15 -20.22 3.04
CA GLN A 168 9.34 -21.03 3.31
C GLN A 168 10.54 -20.57 2.49
N TYR A 169 10.34 -20.36 1.18
CA TYR A 169 11.40 -19.89 0.29
C TYR A 169 12.05 -18.61 0.82
N TRP A 170 11.28 -17.59 1.18
CA TRP A 170 11.86 -16.34 1.65
C TRP A 170 12.47 -16.43 3.05
N LYS A 171 11.85 -17.19 3.97
CA LYS A 171 12.48 -17.48 5.27
C LYS A 171 13.86 -18.13 5.12
N GLU A 172 14.02 -19.02 4.15
CA GLU A 172 15.32 -19.63 3.86
C GLU A 172 16.31 -18.62 3.25
N ASN A 173 15.86 -17.77 2.34
CA ASN A 173 16.72 -16.76 1.70
C ASN A 173 17.17 -15.65 2.67
N PHE A 174 16.36 -15.29 3.66
CA PHE A 174 16.72 -14.32 4.71
C PHE A 174 17.35 -14.96 5.95
N LYS A 175 17.55 -16.29 5.96
CA LYS A 175 18.05 -17.00 7.13
C LYS A 175 19.44 -16.55 7.58
N GLU A 176 20.29 -16.13 6.65
CA GLU A 176 21.63 -15.60 6.95
C GLU A 176 21.60 -14.16 7.48
N ASP A 177 20.49 -13.44 7.26
CA ASP A 177 20.25 -12.08 7.79
C ASP A 177 19.60 -12.12 9.19
N ALA A 178 19.30 -13.32 9.71
CA ALA A 178 18.87 -13.49 11.08
C ALA A 178 20.01 -13.07 12.01
N VAL A 179 19.95 -11.83 12.52
CA VAL A 179 20.87 -11.39 13.57
C VAL A 179 20.72 -12.34 14.75
N ASP A 180 21.78 -13.10 15.06
CA ASP A 180 21.87 -13.88 16.29
C ASP A 180 21.98 -12.91 17.48
N LEU A 181 20.84 -12.42 17.95
CA LEU A 181 20.74 -11.60 19.15
C LEU A 181 20.98 -12.41 20.44
N GLY A 182 21.25 -13.71 20.35
CA GLY A 182 21.48 -14.61 21.47
C GLY A 182 22.95 -14.96 21.74
N GLY A 183 23.87 -14.64 20.82
CA GLY A 183 25.29 -15.00 20.92
C GLY A 183 26.17 -14.08 21.77
N ASP A 184 25.73 -12.84 22.02
CA ASP A 184 26.57 -11.77 22.62
C ASP A 184 26.16 -11.39 24.06
N ILE A 185 25.53 -12.30 24.81
CA ILE A 185 25.34 -12.13 26.26
C ILE A 185 26.16 -13.18 27.02
N ASP A 186 27.46 -12.94 27.13
CA ASP A 186 28.29 -13.54 28.18
C ASP A 186 27.98 -12.80 29.50
N PHE A 187 27.36 -13.50 30.45
CA PHE A 187 27.15 -13.03 31.84
C PHE A 187 28.39 -13.28 32.71
#